data_AF-A0ABD6MPQ0-F1
#
_entry.id   AF-A0ABD6MPQ0-F1
#
_cell.length_a   1.000
_cell.length_b   1.000
_cell.length_c   1.000
_cell.angle_alpha   90.00
_cell.angle_beta   90.00
_cell.angle_gamma   90.00
#
_symmetry.space_group_name_H-M   'P 1'
#
loop_
_entity.id
_entity.type
_entity.pdbx_description
1 polymer ?
#
loop_
_entity_poly.entity_id
_entity_poly.type
_entity_poly.pdbx_seq_one_letter_code
_entity_poly.pdbx_strand_id
1 'polypeptide(L)'
;MSGSGTTADDDPPLQTAVWRLRSRACWTDAAALLEDDAGTVPAAALQRTALLTERCLYTGQGWTEAEDALRTAEAVARSDDERGAAASERGHLAYASTLLAVRDRADEASVALSRSAALLAPASPARPLLDFRRGLIAQNIAESPQAARAAFRRAHAGAANLGDELLLSSTWRHLAALALAEGELAEARHGFAESLRIREELGFLVGTAPALISLAEAEDEPEAARLRAEAGRLFRLLGGVPTWLAPYLGPPAQRTAEAS
;
A
#
# COMPACT_ATOMS: atom_id res chain seq x y z
N MET A 1 -11.46 -20.24 27.99
CA MET A 1 -10.33 -19.31 28.12
C MET A 1 -9.12 -19.92 27.46
N SER A 2 -8.74 -19.42 26.29
CA SER A 2 -7.37 -19.50 25.75
C SER A 2 -7.22 -18.28 24.87
N GLY A 3 -6.70 -17.19 25.46
CA GLY A 3 -6.36 -15.98 24.72
C GLY A 3 -5.07 -16.22 23.96
N SER A 4 -5.14 -16.14 22.63
CA SER A 4 -3.98 -15.97 21.77
C SER A 4 -3.78 -14.47 21.59
N GLY A 5 -3.22 -13.82 22.60
CA GLY A 5 -2.66 -12.49 22.43
C GLY A 5 -1.34 -12.65 21.70
N THR A 6 -1.30 -12.31 20.41
CA THR A 6 -0.06 -12.23 19.66
C THR A 6 0.74 -11.05 20.21
N THR A 7 1.69 -11.34 21.10
CA THR A 7 2.71 -10.37 21.50
C THR A 7 3.77 -10.27 20.41
N ALA A 8 4.41 -9.11 20.28
CA ALA A 8 5.47 -8.83 19.30
C ALA A 8 6.74 -9.73 19.40
N ASP A 9 6.75 -10.70 20.30
CA ASP A 9 7.88 -11.59 20.64
C ASP A 9 7.82 -12.95 19.89
N ASP A 10 6.74 -13.24 19.15
CA ASP A 10 6.54 -14.51 18.43
C ASP A 10 6.84 -14.46 16.92
N ASP A 11 7.23 -13.29 16.38
CA ASP A 11 7.65 -13.21 14.97
C ASP A 11 9.06 -13.81 14.80
N PRO A 12 9.28 -14.74 13.85
CA PRO A 12 10.61 -15.27 13.57
C PRO A 12 11.60 -14.13 13.32
N PRO A 13 12.86 -14.20 13.80
CA PRO A 13 13.85 -13.14 13.64
C PRO A 13 13.99 -12.59 12.21
N LEU A 14 13.77 -13.46 11.21
CA LEU A 14 13.72 -13.10 9.79
C LEU A 14 12.57 -12.14 9.48
N GLN A 15 11.35 -12.42 9.92
CA GLN A 15 10.18 -11.58 9.65
C GLN A 15 10.30 -10.21 10.33
N THR A 16 10.82 -10.18 11.56
CA THR A 16 11.16 -8.92 12.24
C THR A 16 12.20 -8.11 11.45
N ALA A 17 13.24 -8.75 10.91
CA ALA A 17 14.27 -8.08 10.11
C ALA A 17 13.70 -7.53 8.80
N VAL A 18 12.94 -8.35 8.07
CA VAL A 18 12.23 -7.95 6.84
C VAL A 18 11.32 -6.74 7.11
N TRP A 19 10.54 -6.77 8.20
CA TRP A 19 9.68 -5.67 8.60
C TRP A 19 10.47 -4.38 8.86
N ARG A 20 11.54 -4.44 9.67
CA ARG A 20 12.36 -3.28 10.01
C ARG A 20 13.01 -2.63 8.80
N LEU A 21 13.43 -3.43 7.83
CA LEU A 21 14.02 -2.96 6.57
C LEU A 21 12.95 -2.36 5.65
N ARG A 22 11.84 -3.08 5.42
CA ARG A 22 10.70 -2.60 4.64
C ARG A 22 10.19 -1.26 5.16
N SER A 23 10.03 -1.12 6.47
CA SER A 23 9.47 0.10 7.09
C SER A 23 10.33 1.35 6.87
N ARG A 24 11.62 1.17 6.52
CA ARG A 24 12.62 2.22 6.29
C ARG A 24 13.04 2.36 4.83
N ALA A 25 12.23 1.86 3.89
CA ALA A 25 12.52 1.88 2.45
C ALA A 25 13.74 1.03 2.03
N CYS A 26 14.21 0.10 2.86
CA CYS A 26 15.29 -0.82 2.54
C CYS A 26 14.77 -2.10 1.86
N TRP A 27 13.95 -1.96 0.81
CA TRP A 27 13.28 -3.10 0.16
C TRP A 27 14.26 -4.08 -0.49
N THR A 28 15.36 -3.60 -1.07
CA THR A 28 16.36 -4.47 -1.69
C THR A 28 16.98 -5.41 -0.66
N ASP A 29 17.37 -4.87 0.48
CA ASP A 29 17.94 -5.66 1.57
C ASP A 29 16.89 -6.62 2.15
N ALA A 30 15.64 -6.15 2.34
CA ALA A 30 14.54 -6.98 2.81
C ALA A 30 14.24 -8.15 1.84
N ALA A 31 14.27 -7.89 0.54
CA ALA A 31 14.04 -8.89 -0.50
C ALA A 31 15.21 -9.89 -0.63
N ALA A 32 16.44 -9.46 -0.35
CA ALA A 32 17.62 -10.32 -0.35
C ALA A 32 17.56 -11.36 0.78
N LEU A 33 16.99 -11.02 1.95
CA LEU A 33 16.78 -11.96 3.05
C LEU A 33 15.86 -13.14 2.69
N LEU A 34 15.07 -13.02 1.61
CA LEU A 34 14.11 -14.03 1.17
C LEU A 34 14.57 -14.76 -0.10
N GLU A 35 15.74 -14.42 -0.66
CA GLU A 35 16.17 -14.88 -1.98
C GLU A 35 16.38 -16.40 -2.05
N ASP A 36 17.04 -16.98 -1.04
CA ASP A 36 17.33 -18.41 -0.98
C ASP A 36 16.03 -19.26 -0.94
N ASP A 37 15.04 -18.80 -0.17
CA ASP A 37 13.76 -19.51 -0.03
C ASP A 37 12.80 -19.25 -1.19
N ALA A 38 12.88 -18.09 -1.85
CA ALA A 38 11.94 -17.67 -2.90
C ALA A 38 11.88 -18.63 -4.10
N GLY A 39 12.94 -19.41 -4.36
CA GLY A 39 12.95 -20.41 -5.43
C GLY A 39 12.12 -21.68 -5.14
N THR A 40 11.74 -21.91 -3.88
CA THR A 40 11.08 -23.17 -3.47
C THR A 40 9.87 -22.98 -2.56
N VAL A 41 9.81 -21.89 -1.79
CA VAL A 41 8.76 -21.59 -0.82
C VAL A 41 7.83 -20.52 -1.41
N PRO A 42 6.57 -20.84 -1.77
CA PRO A 42 5.64 -19.88 -2.37
C PRO A 42 5.40 -18.62 -1.54
N ALA A 43 5.30 -18.76 -0.21
CA ALA A 43 5.12 -17.62 0.69
C ALA A 43 6.30 -16.64 0.66
N ALA A 44 7.55 -17.14 0.66
CA ALA A 44 8.76 -16.31 0.56
C ALA A 44 8.84 -15.61 -0.81
N ALA A 45 8.51 -16.34 -1.90
CA ALA A 45 8.48 -15.78 -3.25
C ALA A 45 7.46 -14.64 -3.39
N LEU A 46 6.26 -14.81 -2.81
CA LEU A 46 5.22 -13.79 -2.78
C LEU A 46 5.64 -12.58 -1.95
N GLN A 47 6.19 -12.79 -0.75
CA GLN A 47 6.66 -11.70 0.11
C GLN A 47 7.78 -10.91 -0.57
N ARG A 48 8.73 -11.59 -1.21
CA ARG A 48 9.80 -10.95 -2.00
C ARG A 48 9.22 -10.12 -3.16
N THR A 49 8.23 -10.65 -3.87
CA THR A 49 7.54 -9.94 -4.95
C THR A 49 6.83 -8.68 -4.44
N ALA A 50 6.15 -8.77 -3.29
CA ALA A 50 5.45 -7.64 -2.68
C ALA A 50 6.43 -6.51 -2.28
N LEU A 51 7.59 -6.85 -1.70
CA LEU A 51 8.64 -5.88 -1.35
C LEU A 51 9.18 -5.15 -2.58
N LEU A 52 9.47 -5.88 -3.65
CA LEU A 52 10.01 -5.30 -4.88
C LEU A 52 8.95 -4.49 -5.65
N THR A 53 7.68 -4.89 -5.58
CA THR A 53 6.56 -4.12 -6.13
C THR A 53 6.35 -2.82 -5.35
N GLU A 54 6.46 -2.86 -4.02
CA GLU A 54 6.41 -1.66 -3.17
C GLU A 54 7.60 -0.72 -3.47
N ARG A 55 8.82 -1.25 -3.65
CA ARG A 55 9.98 -0.47 -4.13
C ARG A 55 9.66 0.25 -5.44
N CYS A 56 9.06 -0.45 -6.41
CA CYS A 56 8.66 0.16 -7.69
C CYS A 56 7.70 1.32 -7.46
N LEU A 57 6.67 1.13 -6.63
CA LEU A 57 5.67 2.15 -6.33
C LEU A 57 6.25 3.40 -5.63
N TYR A 58 7.22 3.21 -4.74
CA TYR A 58 7.79 4.30 -3.94
C TYR A 58 8.97 5.01 -4.61
N THR A 59 9.67 4.33 -5.52
CA THR A 59 10.90 4.87 -6.14
C THR A 59 10.81 5.08 -7.65
N GLY A 60 9.84 4.43 -8.32
CA GLY A 60 9.77 4.37 -9.77
C GLY A 60 10.86 3.50 -10.42
N GLN A 61 11.61 2.71 -9.63
CA GLN A 61 12.75 1.91 -10.06
C GLN A 61 12.62 0.44 -9.64
N GLY A 62 13.42 -0.45 -10.26
CA GLY A 62 13.48 -1.88 -9.88
C GLY A 62 12.45 -2.78 -10.58
N TRP A 63 11.88 -2.32 -11.70
CA TRP A 63 10.80 -3.03 -12.41
C TRP A 63 11.20 -4.41 -12.94
N THR A 64 12.44 -4.55 -13.44
CA THR A 64 12.93 -5.83 -13.94
C THR A 64 13.04 -6.85 -12.82
N GLU A 65 13.63 -6.47 -11.68
CA GLU A 65 13.75 -7.36 -10.52
C GLU A 65 12.38 -7.75 -9.94
N ALA A 66 11.42 -6.82 -9.93
CA ALA A 66 10.05 -7.12 -9.51
C ALA A 66 9.34 -8.11 -10.46
N GLU A 67 9.49 -7.94 -11.77
CA GLU A 67 8.95 -8.88 -12.77
C GLU A 67 9.60 -10.26 -12.65
N ASP A 68 10.90 -10.33 -12.41
CA ASP A 68 11.63 -11.59 -12.23
C ASP A 68 11.19 -12.33 -10.96
N ALA A 69 11.00 -11.58 -9.86
CA ALA A 69 10.46 -12.11 -8.61
C ALA A 69 9.03 -12.64 -8.79
N LEU A 70 8.17 -11.88 -9.49
CA LEU A 70 6.81 -12.28 -9.78
C LEU A 70 6.75 -13.57 -10.62
N ARG A 71 7.57 -13.68 -11.67
CA ARG A 71 7.67 -14.92 -12.47
C ARG A 71 8.09 -16.11 -11.61
N THR A 72 8.98 -15.88 -10.64
CA THR A 72 9.38 -16.91 -9.67
C THR A 72 8.20 -17.32 -8.78
N ALA A 73 7.49 -16.37 -8.17
CA ALA A 73 6.33 -16.63 -7.33
C ALA A 73 5.24 -17.45 -8.05
N GLU A 74 5.04 -17.18 -9.33
CA GLU A 74 4.08 -17.91 -10.16
C GLU A 74 4.55 -19.30 -10.54
N ALA A 75 5.85 -19.46 -10.80
CA ALA A 75 6.45 -20.74 -11.11
C ALA A 75 6.45 -21.69 -9.92
N VAL A 76 6.50 -21.17 -8.68
CA VAL A 76 6.47 -22.00 -7.46
C VAL A 76 5.06 -22.25 -6.92
N ALA A 77 4.06 -21.43 -7.27
CA ALA A 77 2.68 -21.63 -6.84
C ALA A 77 2.09 -22.98 -7.29
N ARG A 78 1.51 -23.74 -6.36
CA ARG A 78 0.93 -25.07 -6.60
C ARG A 78 -0.57 -25.09 -6.32
N SER A 79 -1.01 -24.45 -5.23
CA SER A 79 -2.42 -24.37 -4.86
C SER A 79 -3.14 -23.22 -5.58
N ASP A 80 -4.48 -23.29 -5.62
CA ASP A 80 -5.27 -22.19 -6.19
C ASP A 80 -5.13 -20.91 -5.35
N ASP A 81 -5.05 -21.02 -4.02
CA ASP A 81 -4.82 -19.87 -3.16
C ASP A 81 -3.45 -19.21 -3.43
N GLU A 82 -2.38 -19.99 -3.61
CA GLU A 82 -1.05 -19.46 -3.99
C GLU A 82 -1.06 -18.81 -5.37
N ARG A 83 -1.72 -19.44 -6.36
CA ARG A 83 -1.86 -18.88 -7.70
C ARG A 83 -2.72 -17.61 -7.69
N GLY A 84 -3.72 -17.57 -6.83
CA GLY A 84 -4.58 -16.41 -6.60
C GLY A 84 -3.80 -15.26 -5.98
N ALA A 85 -2.95 -15.53 -5.00
CA ALA A 85 -2.05 -14.54 -4.40
C ALA A 85 -1.04 -14.01 -5.43
N ALA A 86 -0.40 -14.89 -6.23
CA ALA A 86 0.53 -14.47 -7.27
C ALA A 86 -0.16 -13.64 -8.37
N ALA A 87 -1.38 -14.01 -8.78
CA ALA A 87 -2.18 -13.20 -9.68
C ALA A 87 -2.55 -11.83 -9.08
N SER A 88 -2.76 -11.76 -7.76
CA SER A 88 -2.96 -10.49 -7.05
C SER A 88 -1.72 -9.59 -7.14
N GLU A 89 -0.52 -10.15 -6.94
CA GLU A 89 0.74 -9.42 -7.09
C GLU A 89 0.97 -8.94 -8.53
N ARG A 90 0.69 -9.79 -9.54
CA ARG A 90 0.73 -9.36 -10.96
C ARG A 90 -0.16 -8.15 -11.18
N GLY A 91 -1.40 -8.20 -10.68
CA GLY A 91 -2.34 -7.10 -10.81
C GLY A 91 -1.83 -5.82 -10.16
N HIS A 92 -1.18 -5.93 -9.01
CA HIS A 92 -0.62 -4.79 -8.29
C HIS A 92 0.61 -4.18 -8.99
N LEU A 93 1.50 -5.00 -9.55
CA LEU A 93 2.66 -4.54 -10.31
C LEU A 93 2.24 -3.83 -11.61
N ALA A 94 1.26 -4.39 -12.33
CA ALA A 94 0.67 -3.76 -13.50
C ALA A 94 -0.03 -2.43 -13.17
N TYR A 95 -0.76 -2.38 -12.05
CA TYR A 95 -1.33 -1.15 -11.51
C TYR A 95 -0.24 -0.10 -11.24
N ALA A 96 0.85 -0.46 -10.54
CA ALA A 96 1.92 0.47 -10.21
C ALA A 96 2.60 1.03 -11.47
N SER A 97 2.85 0.17 -12.48
CA SER A 97 3.41 0.58 -13.77
C SER A 97 2.52 1.59 -14.50
N THR A 98 1.21 1.38 -14.45
CA THR A 98 0.22 2.27 -15.08
C THR A 98 0.14 3.60 -14.33
N LEU A 99 0.01 3.54 -13.00
CA LEU A 99 -0.07 4.71 -12.13
C LEU A 99 1.12 5.66 -12.30
N LEU A 100 2.32 5.10 -12.41
CA LEU A 100 3.56 5.86 -12.55
C LEU A 100 3.92 6.18 -14.02
N ALA A 101 3.00 5.94 -14.96
CA ALA A 101 3.18 6.18 -16.39
C ALA A 101 4.44 5.51 -17.00
N VAL A 102 4.87 4.38 -16.43
CA VAL A 102 6.01 3.61 -16.95
C VAL A 102 5.58 2.84 -18.20
N ARG A 103 4.45 2.13 -18.09
CA ARG A 103 3.72 1.49 -19.20
C ARG A 103 2.27 1.38 -18.81
N ASP A 104 1.37 1.65 -19.74
CA ASP A 104 -0.06 1.38 -19.57
C ASP A 104 -0.32 -0.12 -19.55
N ARG A 105 -0.76 -0.62 -18.39
CA ARG A 105 -1.07 -2.02 -18.10
C ARG A 105 -2.39 -2.13 -17.35
N ALA A 106 -3.31 -1.18 -17.55
CA ALA A 106 -4.60 -1.14 -16.85
C ALA A 106 -5.44 -2.42 -17.08
N ASP A 107 -5.47 -2.91 -18.31
CA ASP A 107 -6.18 -4.14 -18.68
C ASP A 107 -5.54 -5.37 -18.03
N GLU A 108 -4.20 -5.46 -18.04
CA GLU A 108 -3.47 -6.53 -17.39
C GLU A 108 -3.74 -6.55 -15.88
N ALA A 109 -3.74 -5.37 -15.24
CA ALA A 109 -4.05 -5.23 -13.82
C ALA A 109 -5.45 -5.78 -13.51
N SER A 110 -6.45 -5.38 -14.30
CA SER A 110 -7.85 -5.79 -14.13
C SER A 110 -8.06 -7.29 -14.37
N VAL A 111 -7.44 -7.85 -15.41
CA VAL A 111 -7.49 -9.29 -15.73
C VAL A 111 -6.81 -10.10 -14.63
N ALA A 112 -5.64 -9.68 -14.16
CA ALA A 112 -4.91 -10.38 -13.11
C ALA A 112 -5.65 -10.39 -11.78
N LEU A 113 -6.24 -9.25 -11.36
CA LEU A 113 -7.06 -9.21 -10.14
C LEU A 113 -8.36 -10.00 -10.28
N SER A 114 -8.96 -10.07 -11.48
CA SER A 114 -10.13 -10.93 -11.72
C SER A 114 -9.78 -12.40 -11.62
N ARG A 115 -8.61 -12.80 -12.16
CA ARG A 115 -8.07 -14.15 -11.99
C ARG A 115 -7.79 -14.47 -10.52
N SER A 116 -7.21 -13.54 -9.78
CA SER A 116 -7.01 -13.68 -8.33
C SER A 116 -8.34 -13.93 -7.60
N ALA A 117 -9.38 -13.15 -7.92
CA ALA A 117 -10.70 -13.30 -7.31
C ALA A 117 -11.36 -14.66 -7.59
N ALA A 118 -11.09 -15.25 -8.76
CA ALA A 118 -11.61 -16.56 -9.15
C ALA A 118 -10.88 -17.74 -8.47
N LEU A 119 -9.60 -17.57 -8.15
CA LEU A 119 -8.76 -18.61 -7.57
C LEU A 119 -8.79 -18.63 -6.04
N LEU A 120 -8.82 -17.46 -5.39
CA LEU A 120 -8.82 -17.38 -3.93
C LEU A 120 -10.10 -17.99 -3.35
N ALA A 121 -9.98 -18.80 -2.30
CA ALA A 121 -11.15 -19.22 -1.54
C ALA A 121 -11.93 -18.02 -0.95
N PRO A 122 -13.26 -18.11 -0.74
CA PRO A 122 -14.03 -17.03 -0.12
C PRO A 122 -13.53 -16.62 1.27
N ALA A 123 -13.03 -17.58 2.05
CA ALA A 123 -12.47 -17.36 3.39
C ALA A 123 -10.95 -17.11 3.38
N SER A 124 -10.32 -16.98 2.21
CA SER A 124 -8.86 -16.79 2.12
C SER A 124 -8.43 -15.48 2.80
N PRO A 125 -7.38 -15.48 3.63
CA PRO A 125 -6.88 -14.26 4.27
C PRO A 125 -6.31 -13.24 3.27
N ALA A 126 -6.09 -13.63 2.01
CA ALA A 126 -5.65 -12.72 0.95
C ALA A 126 -6.79 -11.86 0.34
N ARG A 127 -8.06 -12.17 0.66
CA ARG A 127 -9.24 -11.47 0.13
C ARG A 127 -9.26 -9.97 0.44
N PRO A 128 -8.96 -9.51 1.68
CA PRO A 128 -9.00 -8.08 1.99
C PRO A 128 -7.97 -7.27 1.20
N LEU A 129 -6.76 -7.82 1.00
CA LEU A 129 -5.72 -7.18 0.19
C LEU A 129 -6.11 -7.12 -1.29
N LEU A 130 -6.74 -8.18 -1.82
CA LEU A 130 -7.30 -8.15 -3.17
C LEU A 130 -8.37 -7.07 -3.33
N ASP A 131 -9.31 -6.96 -2.38
CA ASP A 131 -10.33 -5.90 -2.41
C ASP A 131 -9.70 -4.52 -2.35
N PHE A 132 -8.66 -4.32 -1.54
CA PHE A 132 -7.91 -3.07 -1.49
C PHE A 132 -7.29 -2.72 -2.85
N ARG A 133 -6.61 -3.66 -3.50
CA ARG A 133 -6.01 -3.48 -4.83
C ARG A 133 -7.04 -3.16 -5.92
N ARG A 134 -8.22 -3.78 -5.87
CA ARG A 134 -9.34 -3.42 -6.76
C ARG A 134 -9.85 -2.01 -6.49
N GLY A 135 -9.87 -1.59 -5.22
CA GLY A 135 -10.16 -0.21 -4.83
C GLY A 135 -9.17 0.79 -5.42
N LEU A 136 -7.86 0.46 -5.40
CA LEU A 136 -6.82 1.31 -6.01
C LEU A 136 -7.04 1.51 -7.52
N ILE A 137 -7.34 0.43 -8.27
CA ILE A 137 -7.66 0.54 -9.70
C ILE A 137 -8.92 1.38 -9.90
N ALA A 138 -9.98 1.11 -9.13
CA ALA A 138 -11.22 1.85 -9.25
C ALA A 138 -11.05 3.35 -8.98
N GLN A 139 -10.21 3.71 -8.00
CA GLN A 139 -9.96 5.11 -7.64
C GLN A 139 -9.08 5.82 -8.66
N ASN A 140 -7.94 5.21 -9.02
CA ASN A 140 -6.84 5.93 -9.68
C ASN A 140 -6.73 5.67 -11.19
N ILE A 141 -7.45 4.67 -11.71
CA ILE A 141 -7.40 4.31 -13.13
C ILE A 141 -8.80 4.39 -13.75
N ALA A 142 -9.79 3.73 -13.13
CA ALA A 142 -11.15 3.67 -13.68
C ALA A 142 -12.04 4.86 -13.27
N GLU A 143 -11.53 5.78 -12.44
CA GLU A 143 -12.23 6.97 -11.96
C GLU A 143 -13.67 6.68 -11.48
N SER A 144 -13.83 5.62 -10.70
CA SER A 144 -15.12 5.16 -10.15
C SER A 144 -15.12 5.24 -8.61
N PRO A 145 -15.45 6.40 -8.02
CA PRO A 145 -15.46 6.59 -6.57
C PRO A 145 -16.37 5.61 -5.82
N GLN A 146 -17.52 5.25 -6.40
CA GLN A 146 -18.47 4.32 -5.78
C GLN A 146 -17.91 2.90 -5.72
N ALA A 147 -17.28 2.43 -6.81
CA ALA A 147 -16.64 1.11 -6.83
C ALA A 147 -15.42 1.08 -5.89
N ALA A 148 -14.63 2.15 -5.87
CA ALA A 148 -13.51 2.32 -4.95
C ALA A 148 -13.96 2.25 -3.49
N ARG A 149 -14.98 3.04 -3.11
CA ARG A 149 -15.56 3.02 -1.75
C ARG A 149 -16.04 1.64 -1.34
N ALA A 150 -16.78 0.96 -2.21
CA ALA A 150 -17.28 -0.38 -1.91
C ALA A 150 -16.13 -1.38 -1.70
N ALA A 151 -15.10 -1.31 -2.52
CA ALA A 151 -13.91 -2.17 -2.39
C ALA A 151 -13.11 -1.87 -1.13
N PHE A 152 -12.83 -0.60 -0.84
CA PHE A 152 -12.10 -0.21 0.37
C PHE A 152 -12.87 -0.54 1.65
N ARG A 153 -14.20 -0.44 1.68
CA ARG A 153 -15.02 -0.87 2.84
C ARG A 153 -14.92 -2.39 3.10
N ARG A 154 -14.92 -3.21 2.06
CA ARG A 154 -14.71 -4.67 2.21
C ARG A 154 -13.30 -4.98 2.70
N ALA A 155 -12.29 -4.32 2.12
CA ALA A 155 -10.92 -4.44 2.57
C ALA A 155 -10.73 -4.01 4.03
N HIS A 156 -11.38 -2.91 4.44
CA HIS A 156 -11.32 -2.38 5.80
C HIS A 156 -11.92 -3.35 6.81
N ALA A 157 -13.13 -3.84 6.55
CA ALA A 157 -13.77 -4.84 7.40
C ALA A 157 -12.95 -6.14 7.49
N GLY A 158 -12.39 -6.58 6.37
CA GLY A 158 -11.51 -7.75 6.33
C GLY A 158 -10.21 -7.55 7.12
N ALA A 159 -9.55 -6.40 6.96
CA ALA A 159 -8.33 -6.05 7.70
C ALA A 159 -8.59 -5.99 9.22
N ALA A 160 -9.66 -5.34 9.64
CA ALA A 160 -10.06 -5.28 11.04
C ALA A 160 -10.35 -6.67 11.63
N ASN A 161 -11.05 -7.54 10.88
CA ASN A 161 -11.36 -8.90 11.33
C ASN A 161 -10.11 -9.79 11.45
N LEU A 162 -9.10 -9.56 10.61
CA LEU A 162 -7.85 -10.34 10.61
C LEU A 162 -6.76 -9.73 11.50
N GLY A 163 -6.95 -8.51 12.02
CA GLY A 163 -5.92 -7.77 12.74
C GLY A 163 -4.77 -7.29 11.83
N ASP A 164 -5.01 -7.09 10.53
CA ASP A 164 -4.01 -6.55 9.60
C ASP A 164 -3.98 -5.02 9.72
N GLU A 165 -3.24 -4.52 10.71
CA GLU A 165 -3.13 -3.10 11.03
C GLU A 165 -2.54 -2.27 9.87
N LEU A 166 -1.60 -2.82 9.10
CA LEU A 166 -1.02 -2.07 7.98
C LEU A 166 -2.04 -1.88 6.85
N LEU A 167 -2.78 -2.93 6.51
CA LEU A 167 -3.88 -2.81 5.54
C LEU A 167 -4.99 -1.91 6.07
N LEU A 168 -5.31 -1.98 7.37
CA LEU A 168 -6.29 -1.12 8.02
C LEU A 168 -5.90 0.36 7.88
N SER A 169 -4.65 0.71 8.18
CA SER A 169 -4.13 2.08 8.00
C SER A 169 -4.19 2.55 6.54
N SER A 170 -4.07 1.63 5.58
CA SER A 170 -4.17 1.94 4.15
C SER A 170 -5.60 2.20 3.73
N THR A 171 -6.55 1.37 4.18
CA THR A 171 -7.98 1.56 3.90
C THR A 171 -8.53 2.84 4.53
N TRP A 172 -8.11 3.18 5.76
CA TRP A 172 -8.45 4.45 6.40
C TRP A 172 -8.08 5.65 5.54
N ARG A 173 -6.83 5.71 5.07
CA ARG A 173 -6.35 6.79 4.21
C ARG A 173 -7.15 6.91 2.92
N HIS A 174 -7.43 5.79 2.26
CA HIS A 174 -8.16 5.82 0.98
C HIS A 174 -9.65 6.16 1.15
N LEU A 175 -10.30 5.71 2.22
CA LEU A 175 -11.68 6.11 2.54
C LEU A 175 -11.77 7.60 2.90
N ALA A 176 -10.81 8.10 3.69
CA ALA A 176 -10.71 9.52 4.01
C ALA A 176 -10.48 10.40 2.77
N ALA A 177 -9.65 9.96 1.82
CA ALA A 177 -9.45 10.67 0.56
C ALA A 177 -10.75 10.77 -0.26
N LEU A 178 -11.58 9.72 -0.25
CA LEU A 178 -12.89 9.77 -0.90
C LEU A 178 -13.87 10.68 -0.17
N ALA A 179 -13.84 10.72 1.17
CA ALA A 179 -14.64 11.65 1.97
C ALA A 179 -14.21 13.12 1.72
N LEU A 180 -12.91 13.37 1.65
CA LEU A 180 -12.36 14.70 1.34
C LEU A 180 -12.83 15.19 -0.04
N ALA A 181 -12.79 14.31 -1.05
CA ALA A 181 -13.26 14.63 -2.40
C ALA A 181 -14.77 14.94 -2.46
N GLU A 182 -15.55 14.45 -1.49
CA GLU A 182 -16.98 14.74 -1.34
C GLU A 182 -17.26 15.97 -0.46
N GLY A 183 -16.23 16.60 0.11
CA GLY A 183 -16.36 17.74 1.00
C GLY A 183 -16.66 17.38 2.46
N GLU A 184 -16.64 16.08 2.80
CA GLU A 184 -16.88 15.58 4.15
C GLU A 184 -15.62 15.70 5.02
N LEU A 185 -15.24 16.94 5.31
CA LEU A 185 -13.95 17.30 5.92
C LEU A 185 -13.73 16.64 7.30
N ALA A 186 -14.77 16.53 8.12
CA ALA A 186 -14.67 15.91 9.45
C ALA A 186 -14.38 14.39 9.37
N GLU A 187 -15.03 13.69 8.44
CA GLU A 187 -14.78 12.26 8.19
C GLU A 187 -13.39 12.04 7.59
N ALA A 188 -12.99 12.90 6.64
CA ALA A 188 -11.64 12.87 6.07
C ALA A 188 -10.56 13.06 7.15
N ARG A 189 -10.69 14.08 7.99
CA ARG A 189 -9.75 14.35 9.08
C ARG A 189 -9.63 13.17 10.03
N HIS A 190 -10.76 12.60 10.46
CA HIS A 190 -10.75 11.44 11.34
C HIS A 190 -10.04 10.24 10.70
N GLY A 191 -10.40 9.89 9.45
CA GLY A 191 -9.80 8.74 8.79
C GLY A 191 -8.31 8.93 8.49
N PHE A 192 -7.86 10.14 8.12
CA PHE A 192 -6.43 10.42 7.96
C PHE A 192 -5.67 10.34 9.28
N ALA A 193 -6.24 10.84 10.38
CA ALA A 193 -5.64 10.75 11.71
C ALA A 193 -5.49 9.30 12.19
N GLU A 194 -6.50 8.44 12.01
CA GLU A 194 -6.40 7.01 12.33
C GLU A 194 -5.33 6.30 11.48
N SER A 195 -5.29 6.64 10.20
CA SER A 195 -4.27 6.15 9.26
C SER A 195 -2.85 6.53 9.70
N LEU A 196 -2.65 7.75 10.21
CA LEU A 196 -1.37 8.22 10.73
C LEU A 196 -1.00 7.50 12.03
N ARG A 197 -1.93 7.49 13.01
CA ARG A 197 -1.75 6.85 14.32
C ARG A 197 -1.28 5.40 14.19
N ILE A 198 -1.97 4.60 13.38
CA ILE A 198 -1.60 3.19 13.18
C ILE A 198 -0.20 3.05 12.57
N ARG A 199 0.17 3.90 11.60
CA ARG A 199 1.52 3.83 11.00
C ARG A 199 2.63 4.22 11.96
N GLU A 200 2.37 5.16 12.87
CA GLU A 200 3.30 5.53 13.93
C GLU A 200 3.48 4.40 14.94
N GLU A 201 2.38 3.79 15.40
CA GLU A 201 2.40 2.62 16.31
C GLU A 201 3.14 1.42 15.70
N LEU A 202 2.96 1.18 14.41
CA LEU A 202 3.66 0.13 13.66
C LEU A 202 5.14 0.46 13.36
N GLY A 203 5.56 1.71 13.50
CA GLY A 203 6.88 2.18 13.06
C GLY A 203 7.08 2.09 11.54
N PHE A 204 5.99 2.25 10.76
CA PHE A 204 6.00 2.20 9.30
C PHE A 204 6.44 3.53 8.66
N LEU A 205 7.69 3.93 8.91
CA LEU A 205 8.23 5.26 8.61
C LEU A 205 8.07 5.70 7.15
N VAL A 206 8.28 4.79 6.20
CA VAL A 206 8.14 5.10 4.77
C VAL A 206 6.71 5.49 4.38
N GLY A 207 5.71 4.98 5.12
CA GLY A 207 4.30 5.35 4.96
C GLY A 207 3.83 6.50 5.84
N THR A 208 4.59 6.90 6.86
CA THR A 208 4.23 8.00 7.78
C THR A 208 4.25 9.35 7.05
N ALA A 209 5.26 9.63 6.23
CA ALA A 209 5.34 10.89 5.50
C ALA A 209 4.15 11.11 4.53
N PRO A 210 3.73 10.11 3.71
CA PRO A 210 2.47 10.19 2.99
C PRO A 210 1.23 10.40 3.86
N ALA A 211 1.13 9.75 5.02
CA ALA A 211 -0.03 9.89 5.91
C ALA A 211 -0.13 11.31 6.51
N LEU A 212 1.01 11.91 6.87
CA LEU A 212 1.08 13.31 7.32
C LEU A 212 0.62 14.27 6.24
N ILE A 213 1.04 14.06 4.98
CA ILE A 213 0.59 14.87 3.85
C ILE A 213 -0.92 14.74 3.65
N SER A 214 -1.47 13.52 3.69
CA SER A 214 -2.91 13.32 3.58
C SER A 214 -3.68 14.02 4.71
N LEU A 215 -3.20 13.97 5.96
CA LEU A 215 -3.83 14.71 7.05
C LEU A 215 -3.75 16.23 6.83
N ALA A 216 -2.62 16.72 6.33
CA ALA A 216 -2.44 18.15 6.02
C ALA A 216 -3.41 18.68 4.96
N GLU A 217 -3.97 17.82 4.10
CA GLU A 217 -5.01 18.18 3.13
C GLU A 217 -6.38 18.42 3.78
N ALA A 218 -6.61 17.90 4.99
CA ALA A 218 -7.87 18.04 5.75
C ALA A 218 -7.75 19.01 6.95
N GLU A 219 -6.63 19.70 7.07
CA GLU A 219 -6.34 20.65 8.15
C GLU A 219 -6.17 22.08 7.62
N ASP A 220 -6.48 23.04 8.48
CA ASP A 220 -6.28 24.47 8.21
C ASP A 220 -4.86 24.91 8.59
N GLU A 221 -4.45 26.09 8.12
CA GLU A 221 -3.22 26.72 8.59
C GLU A 221 -3.39 27.23 10.05
N PRO A 222 -2.39 27.08 10.93
CA PRO A 222 -0.99 26.70 10.67
C PRO A 222 -0.69 25.19 10.81
N GLU A 223 -1.70 24.36 11.07
CA GLU A 223 -1.48 22.94 11.37
C GLU A 223 -1.05 22.15 10.12
N ALA A 224 -1.67 22.44 8.98
CA ALA A 224 -1.27 21.86 7.71
C ALA A 224 0.22 22.11 7.39
N ALA A 225 0.74 23.34 7.62
CA ALA A 225 2.16 23.62 7.46
C ALA A 225 3.07 22.81 8.40
N ARG A 226 2.66 22.56 9.64
CA ARG A 226 3.42 21.73 10.60
C ARG A 226 3.53 20.29 10.11
N LEU A 227 2.41 19.72 9.68
CA LEU A 227 2.33 18.35 9.15
C LEU A 227 3.21 18.20 7.90
N ARG A 228 3.15 19.16 6.95
CA ARG A 228 4.03 19.17 5.76
C ARG A 228 5.50 19.29 6.12
N ALA A 229 5.84 20.14 7.10
CA ALA A 229 7.22 20.29 7.57
C ALA A 229 7.75 18.99 8.19
N GLU A 230 6.92 18.26 8.92
CA GLU A 230 7.25 16.95 9.48
C GLU A 230 7.43 15.87 8.42
N ALA A 231 6.48 15.78 7.48
CA ALA A 231 6.61 14.90 6.31
C ALA A 231 7.93 15.18 5.57
N GLY A 232 8.30 16.45 5.41
CA GLY A 232 9.56 16.85 4.79
C GLY A 232 10.82 16.43 5.56
N ARG A 233 10.77 16.37 6.90
CA ARG A 233 11.88 15.83 7.71
C ARG A 233 12.06 14.33 7.47
N LEU A 234 10.96 13.58 7.51
CA LEU A 234 10.98 12.13 7.26
C LEU A 234 11.40 11.79 5.82
N PHE A 235 10.89 12.54 4.84
CA PHE A 235 11.27 12.40 3.44
C PHE A 235 12.79 12.56 3.23
N ARG A 236 13.41 13.57 3.87
CA ARG A 236 14.88 13.76 3.82
C ARG A 236 15.64 12.65 4.56
N LEU A 237 15.13 12.22 5.72
CA LEU A 237 15.71 11.10 6.48
C LEU A 237 15.76 9.81 5.65
N LEU A 238 14.74 9.57 4.83
CA LEU A 238 14.63 8.41 3.93
C LEU A 238 15.25 8.63 2.55
N GLY A 239 16.09 9.67 2.38
CA GLY A 239 16.82 9.89 1.13
C GLY A 239 15.96 10.32 -0.06
N GLY A 240 14.80 10.94 0.18
CA GLY A 240 13.91 11.41 -0.87
C GLY A 240 12.90 10.37 -1.36
N VAL A 241 12.55 9.40 -0.50
CA VAL A 241 11.54 8.36 -0.77
C VAL A 241 10.30 8.61 0.11
N PRO A 242 9.07 8.48 -0.41
CA PRO A 242 8.70 8.17 -1.80
C PRO A 242 8.98 9.32 -2.78
N THR A 243 9.47 9.01 -3.98
CA THR A 243 9.93 10.03 -4.96
C THR A 243 8.83 10.98 -5.43
N TRP A 244 7.58 10.52 -5.44
CA TRP A 244 6.40 11.31 -5.80
C TRP A 244 5.91 12.25 -4.69
N LEU A 245 6.46 12.18 -3.47
CA LEU A 245 5.99 12.99 -2.33
C LEU A 245 6.46 14.45 -2.41
N ALA A 246 7.59 14.70 -3.08
CA ALA A 246 8.26 16.02 -3.09
C ALA A 246 7.35 17.21 -3.46
N PRO A 247 6.46 17.13 -4.48
CA PRO A 247 5.57 18.22 -4.84
C PRO A 247 4.57 18.62 -3.75
N TYR A 248 4.26 17.71 -2.81
CA TYR A 248 3.25 17.90 -1.77
C TYR A 248 3.82 18.45 -0.46
N LEU A 249 5.15 18.59 -0.35
CA LEU A 249 5.82 19.09 0.86
C LEU A 249 5.72 20.62 1.02
N GLY A 250 5.40 21.34 -0.06
CA GLY A 250 5.18 22.78 -0.06
C GLY A 250 3.70 23.15 0.16
N PRO A 251 3.39 24.44 0.41
CA PRO A 251 2.00 24.90 0.38
C PRO A 251 1.39 24.60 -1.00
N PRO A 252 0.10 24.22 -1.08
CA PRO A 252 -0.56 24.02 -2.36
C PRO A 252 -0.44 25.28 -3.21
N ALA A 253 -0.16 25.12 -4.50
CA ALA A 253 -0.08 26.26 -5.42
C ALA A 253 -1.37 27.08 -5.29
N GLN A 254 -1.25 28.39 -5.05
CA GLN A 254 -2.40 29.28 -5.00
C GLN A 254 -3.15 29.12 -6.32
N ARG A 255 -4.41 28.65 -6.27
CA ARG A 255 -5.32 28.82 -7.41
C ARG A 255 -5.43 30.33 -7.60
N THR A 256 -4.75 30.87 -8.60
CA THR A 256 -5.05 32.19 -9.11
C THR A 256 -6.53 32.14 -9.47
N ALA A 257 -7.35 32.78 -8.64
CA ALA A 257 -8.70 33.14 -9.04
C ALA A 257 -8.53 34.07 -10.24
N GLU A 258 -8.57 33.48 -11.44
CA GLU A 258 -8.80 34.25 -12.64
C GLU A 258 -10.20 34.84 -12.50
N ALA A 259 -10.23 36.08 -12.02
CA ALA A 259 -11.36 36.96 -12.21
C ALA A 259 -11.49 37.22 -13.72
N SER A 260 -12.56 36.72 -14.32
CA SER A 260 -13.22 37.27 -15.51
C SER A 260 -14.63 36.71 -15.62
#